data_AF-A0ABD1F410-F1
#
_entry.id   AF-A0ABD1F410-F1
#
_cell.length_a   1.000
_cell.length_b   1.000
_cell.length_c   1.000
_cell.angle_alpha   90.00
_cell.angle_beta   90.00
_cell.angle_gamma   90.00
#
_symmetry.space_group_name_H-M   'P 1'
#
loop_
_entity.id
_entity.type
_entity.pdbx_description
1 polymer ?
#
loop_
_entity_poly.entity_id
_entity_poly.type
_entity_poly.pdbx_seq_one_letter_code
_entity_poly.pdbx_strand_id
1 'polypeptide(L)'
;MITLTPESFFFYFFFHVPNLLHYVVHVEKKLHSIKITFPIRRHLYLECDIDFGLINQKSRAEVPGDWVEVFKSGRVKPMLFEVVEVEQSFFRNWTSFFEKRYRRKCPFPIRPIRELKILKEHPGLIFYRNTFKGVWQSSPVIDKKFKPNRKCKDGEFELPDYLYNKVLPISQPKWENLQDLKKFCGPETQKYFENIQYSKN
;
A
#
# COMPACT_ATOMS: atom_id res chain seq x y z
N MET A 1 17.16 -0.80 -6.46
CA MET A 1 16.61 -0.99 -5.11
C MET A 1 16.19 0.39 -4.61
N ILE A 2 14.92 0.76 -4.73
CA ILE A 2 14.42 2.00 -4.10
C ILE A 2 14.21 1.61 -2.64
N THR A 3 15.16 1.98 -1.79
CA THR A 3 15.02 1.87 -0.34
C THR A 3 14.01 2.92 0.10
N LEU A 4 12.72 2.59 -0.02
CA LEU A 4 11.69 3.31 0.72
C LEU A 4 11.97 3.00 2.19
N THR A 5 12.51 3.98 2.92
CA THR A 5 12.68 3.85 4.36
C THR A 5 11.32 3.51 4.99
N PRO A 6 11.28 2.73 6.09
CA PRO A 6 10.03 2.42 6.77
C PRO A 6 9.23 3.70 7.07
N GLU A 7 9.92 4.79 7.40
CA GLU A 7 9.27 6.08 7.65
C GLU A 7 8.54 6.65 6.42
N SER A 8 9.08 6.48 5.22
CA SER A 8 8.47 6.93 3.96
C SER A 8 7.24 6.10 3.60
N PHE A 9 7.33 4.78 3.75
CA PHE A 9 6.21 3.87 3.49
C PHE A 9 5.05 4.11 4.47
N PHE A 10 5.37 4.33 5.76
CA PHE A 10 4.41 4.68 6.79
C PHE A 10 3.83 6.11 6.62
N PHE A 11 4.50 7.05 5.94
CA PHE A 11 3.93 8.38 5.72
C PHE A 11 2.95 8.44 4.54
N TYR A 12 3.28 7.79 3.43
CA TYR A 12 2.41 7.77 2.24
C TYR A 12 1.18 6.88 2.42
N PHE A 13 1.32 5.73 3.07
CA PHE A 13 0.19 4.82 3.30
C PHE A 13 -0.86 5.46 4.22
N PHE A 14 -0.43 6.13 5.29
CA PHE A 14 -1.35 6.71 6.26
C PHE A 14 -2.13 7.91 5.70
N PHE A 15 -1.55 8.69 4.78
CA PHE A 15 -2.22 9.86 4.23
C PHE A 15 -3.54 9.51 3.51
N HIS A 16 -3.56 8.40 2.78
CA HIS A 16 -4.72 7.99 1.99
C HIS A 16 -5.72 7.11 2.77
N VAL A 17 -5.31 6.51 3.89
CA VAL A 17 -6.19 5.61 4.67
C VAL A 17 -7.50 6.29 5.08
N PRO A 18 -7.53 7.49 5.71
CA PRO A 18 -8.80 8.14 6.07
C PRO A 18 -9.73 8.36 4.88
N ASN A 19 -9.17 8.74 3.72
CA ASN A 19 -9.91 8.98 2.49
C ASN A 19 -10.48 7.68 1.89
N LEU A 20 -9.69 6.59 1.93
CA LEU A 20 -10.14 5.27 1.49
C LEU A 20 -11.29 4.76 2.36
N LEU A 21 -11.17 4.84 3.68
CA LEU A 21 -12.21 4.39 4.61
C LEU A 21 -13.50 5.21 4.43
N HIS A 22 -13.33 6.52 4.28
CA HIS A 22 -14.45 7.41 3.97
C HIS A 22 -15.11 7.03 2.64
N TYR A 23 -14.32 6.76 1.60
CA TYR A 23 -14.81 6.33 0.29
C TYR A 23 -15.67 5.06 0.39
N VAL A 24 -15.20 4.06 1.15
CA VAL A 24 -15.92 2.79 1.35
C VAL A 24 -17.27 2.99 2.07
N VAL A 25 -17.33 3.87 3.07
CA VAL A 25 -18.57 4.12 3.84
C VAL A 25 -19.55 5.00 3.06
N HIS A 26 -19.09 6.06 2.42
CA HIS A 26 -19.97 7.11 1.92
C HIS A 26 -20.21 7.09 0.41
N VAL A 27 -19.21 6.71 -0.37
CA VAL A 27 -19.33 6.64 -1.83
C VAL A 27 -19.85 5.26 -2.24
N GLU A 28 -19.13 4.24 -1.79
CA GLU A 28 -19.45 2.83 -2.04
C GLU A 28 -20.65 2.34 -1.22
N LYS A 29 -20.91 2.96 -0.06
CA LYS A 29 -22.02 2.59 0.84
C LYS A 29 -22.04 1.11 1.23
N LYS A 30 -20.87 0.46 1.23
CA LYS A 30 -20.73 -0.97 1.58
C LYS A 30 -20.76 -1.22 3.09
N LEU A 31 -20.43 -0.21 3.88
CA LEU A 31 -20.35 -0.29 5.34
C LEU A 31 -21.16 0.83 6.00
N HIS A 32 -21.72 0.54 7.17
CA HIS A 32 -22.46 1.52 7.99
C HIS A 32 -21.53 2.40 8.82
N SER A 33 -20.43 1.83 9.31
CA SER A 33 -19.41 2.60 10.01
C SER A 33 -18.09 1.85 9.96
N ILE A 34 -17.00 2.61 10.13
CA ILE A 34 -15.67 2.06 10.34
C ILE A 34 -15.12 2.69 11.61
N LYS A 35 -14.60 1.85 12.50
CA LYS A 35 -13.80 2.29 13.66
C LYS A 35 -12.43 1.63 13.57
N ILE A 36 -11.39 2.45 13.57
CA ILE A 36 -10.00 2.00 13.63
C ILE A 36 -9.41 2.45 14.95
N THR A 37 -8.71 1.53 15.59
CA THR A 37 -7.93 1.79 16.79
C THR A 37 -6.45 1.67 16.45
N PHE A 38 -5.72 2.78 16.56
CA PHE A 38 -4.27 2.84 16.43
C PHE A 38 -3.63 2.54 17.78
N PRO A 39 -2.92 1.40 17.91
CA PRO A 39 -2.42 1.02 19.20
C PRO A 39 -1.12 1.76 19.57
N ILE A 40 -0.64 1.56 20.79
CA ILE A 40 0.53 2.27 21.30
C ILE A 40 1.81 1.67 20.72
N ARG A 41 2.67 2.52 20.13
CA ARG A 41 3.99 2.12 19.63
C ARG A 41 4.79 1.41 20.74
N ARG A 42 5.56 0.39 20.34
CA ARG A 42 6.33 -0.54 21.20
C ARG A 42 5.55 -1.65 21.89
N HIS A 43 4.22 -1.69 21.77
CA HIS A 43 3.40 -2.78 22.33
C HIS A 43 2.65 -3.57 21.26
N LEU A 44 3.04 -3.42 20.00
CA LEU A 44 2.42 -4.14 18.89
C LEU A 44 3.43 -5.05 18.25
N TYR A 45 3.24 -6.33 18.50
CA TYR A 45 3.60 -7.37 17.56
C TYR A 45 2.41 -7.49 16.61
N LEU A 46 2.49 -6.92 15.41
CA LEU A 46 1.51 -7.26 14.38
C LEU A 46 1.84 -8.67 13.89
N GLU A 47 0.81 -9.46 13.55
CA GLU A 47 1.02 -10.78 12.96
C GLU A 47 1.96 -10.73 11.75
N CYS A 48 1.86 -9.66 10.95
CA CYS A 48 2.79 -9.43 9.84
C CYS A 48 4.26 -9.33 10.30
N ASP A 49 4.55 -8.68 11.43
CA ASP A 49 5.93 -8.57 11.93
C ASP A 49 6.45 -9.93 12.40
N ILE A 50 5.58 -10.76 12.96
CA ILE A 50 5.88 -12.15 13.35
C ILE A 50 6.17 -12.98 12.10
N ASP A 51 5.28 -12.93 11.10
CA ASP A 51 5.43 -13.65 9.84
C ASP A 51 6.72 -13.24 9.11
N PHE A 52 7.04 -11.93 9.07
CA PHE A 52 8.30 -11.45 8.50
C PHE A 52 9.54 -11.89 9.28
N GLY A 53 9.41 -12.10 10.58
CA GLY A 53 10.46 -12.63 11.45
C GLY A 53 10.79 -14.11 11.19
N LEU A 54 9.85 -14.87 10.61
CA LEU A 54 10.05 -16.28 10.27
C LEU A 54 10.84 -16.48 8.97
N ILE A 55 10.92 -15.45 8.13
CA ILE A 55 11.58 -15.54 6.84
C ILE A 55 13.09 -15.42 7.02
N ASN A 56 13.85 -16.35 6.42
CA ASN A 56 15.30 -16.30 6.46
C ASN A 56 15.84 -15.18 5.54
N GLN A 57 16.13 -14.03 6.14
CA GLN A 57 16.70 -12.85 5.46
C GLN A 57 18.15 -13.06 4.99
N LYS A 58 18.84 -14.12 5.43
CA LYS A 58 20.20 -14.46 5.00
C LYS A 58 20.23 -15.39 3.79
N SER A 59 19.07 -15.80 3.29
CA SER A 59 18.98 -16.65 2.10
C SER A 59 19.59 -15.94 0.89
N ARG A 60 20.36 -16.68 0.09
CA ARG A 60 20.83 -16.17 -1.19
C ARG A 60 19.64 -16.13 -2.15
N ALA A 61 19.36 -14.94 -2.67
CA ALA A 61 18.35 -14.73 -3.70
C ALA A 61 18.93 -13.73 -4.72
N GLU A 62 19.03 -14.16 -5.96
CA GLU A 62 19.60 -13.38 -7.06
C GLU A 62 18.51 -12.78 -7.95
N VAL A 63 17.41 -13.52 -8.17
CA VAL A 63 16.22 -13.05 -8.88
C VAL A 63 15.01 -12.93 -7.94
N PRO A 64 13.99 -12.12 -8.30
CA PRO A 64 12.74 -12.06 -7.53
C PRO A 64 12.05 -13.41 -7.35
N GLY A 65 12.18 -14.32 -8.31
CA GLY A 65 11.62 -15.67 -8.22
C GLY A 65 12.17 -16.50 -7.06
N ASP A 66 13.45 -16.35 -6.73
CA ASP A 66 14.10 -17.10 -5.63
C ASP A 66 13.42 -16.81 -4.29
N TRP A 67 12.92 -15.58 -4.12
CA TRP A 67 12.21 -15.19 -2.91
C TRP A 67 10.91 -15.98 -2.72
N VAL A 68 10.27 -16.46 -3.78
CA VAL A 68 9.02 -17.25 -3.67
C VAL A 68 9.26 -18.50 -2.83
N GLU A 69 10.35 -19.20 -3.06
CA GLU A 69 10.71 -20.41 -2.30
C GLU A 69 11.13 -20.06 -0.87
N VAL A 70 11.88 -18.96 -0.69
CA VAL A 70 12.29 -18.47 0.63
C VAL A 70 11.08 -18.09 1.47
N PHE A 71 10.08 -17.42 0.88
CA PHE A 71 8.83 -17.12 1.55
C PHE A 71 8.06 -18.40 1.88
N LYS A 72 7.84 -19.31 0.93
CA LYS A 72 7.11 -20.57 1.18
C LYS A 72 7.73 -21.38 2.32
N SER A 73 9.06 -21.50 2.34
CA SER A 73 9.81 -22.27 3.35
C SER A 73 9.97 -21.57 4.70
N GLY A 74 9.68 -20.26 4.80
CA GLY A 74 9.85 -19.50 6.04
C GLY A 74 8.98 -19.99 7.21
N ARG A 75 7.85 -20.64 6.93
CA ARG A 75 6.95 -21.16 7.97
C ARG A 75 6.55 -22.60 7.66
N VAL A 76 6.96 -23.56 8.48
CA VAL A 76 6.58 -24.98 8.27
C VAL A 76 5.38 -25.39 9.14
N LYS A 77 5.17 -24.72 10.29
CA LYS A 77 4.06 -24.98 11.22
C LYS A 77 3.26 -23.69 11.48
N PRO A 78 1.93 -23.76 11.63
CA PRO A 78 1.04 -24.90 11.34
C PRO A 78 0.90 -25.19 9.83
N MET A 79 1.21 -24.24 8.96
CA MET A 79 1.11 -24.39 7.50
C MET A 79 2.13 -23.49 6.79
N LEU A 80 2.53 -23.87 5.57
CA LEU A 80 3.36 -23.08 4.66
C LEU A 80 2.67 -21.76 4.30
N PHE A 81 3.48 -20.74 4.01
CA PHE A 81 2.95 -19.49 3.46
C PHE A 81 2.44 -19.71 2.04
N GLU A 82 1.24 -19.19 1.77
CA GLU A 82 0.72 -19.05 0.41
C GLU A 82 1.34 -17.80 -0.22
N VAL A 83 2.18 -18.01 -1.23
CA VAL A 83 2.81 -16.93 -1.98
C VAL A 83 2.06 -16.73 -3.28
N VAL A 84 1.40 -15.59 -3.40
CA VAL A 84 0.66 -15.18 -4.60
C VAL A 84 1.54 -14.23 -5.41
N GLU A 85 1.81 -14.59 -6.66
CA GLU A 85 2.49 -13.70 -7.59
C GLU A 85 1.56 -12.57 -8.01
N VAL A 86 2.06 -11.34 -7.87
CA VAL A 86 1.29 -10.13 -8.11
C VAL A 86 1.73 -9.51 -9.44
N GLU A 87 0.76 -9.29 -10.32
CA GLU A 87 1.00 -8.62 -11.59
C GLU A 87 0.98 -7.09 -11.45
N GLN A 88 1.53 -6.39 -12.45
CA GLN A 88 1.47 -4.93 -12.53
C GLN A 88 0.01 -4.39 -12.50
N SER A 89 -0.95 -5.20 -12.97
CA SER A 89 -2.38 -4.90 -12.99
C SER A 89 -3.01 -4.69 -11.60
N PHE A 90 -2.34 -5.17 -10.53
CA PHE A 90 -2.80 -5.01 -9.15
C PHE A 90 -2.49 -3.60 -8.60
N PHE A 91 -1.51 -2.90 -9.17
CA PHE A 91 -1.10 -1.59 -8.69
C PHE A 91 -1.97 -0.49 -9.31
N ARG A 92 -2.74 0.20 -8.46
CA ARG A 92 -3.70 1.23 -8.85
C ARG A 92 -3.30 2.61 -8.31
N ASN A 93 -3.53 3.66 -9.08
CA ASN A 93 -3.19 5.03 -8.69
C ASN A 93 -4.26 5.65 -7.78
N TRP A 94 -4.28 5.22 -6.53
CA TRP A 94 -5.19 5.75 -5.51
C TRP A 94 -4.93 7.23 -5.18
N THR A 95 -3.69 7.69 -5.33
CA THR A 95 -3.33 9.10 -5.07
C THR A 95 -4.06 10.03 -6.02
N SER A 96 -3.89 9.87 -7.33
CA SER A 96 -4.58 10.70 -8.33
C SER A 96 -6.10 10.50 -8.29
N PHE A 97 -6.56 9.31 -7.90
CA PHE A 97 -7.98 9.03 -7.70
C PHE A 97 -8.60 9.84 -6.56
N PHE A 98 -7.91 9.95 -5.43
CA PHE A 98 -8.39 10.67 -4.26
C PHE A 98 -8.14 12.18 -4.33
N GLU A 99 -7.09 12.65 -5.00
CA GLU A 99 -6.82 14.09 -5.17
C GLU A 99 -7.98 14.84 -5.83
N LYS A 100 -8.76 14.17 -6.70
CA LYS A 100 -9.95 14.75 -7.35
C LYS A 100 -11.17 14.86 -6.43
N ARG A 101 -11.19 14.10 -5.33
CA ARG A 101 -12.39 13.85 -4.50
C ARG A 101 -12.27 14.40 -3.08
N TYR A 102 -11.04 14.44 -2.57
CA TYR A 102 -10.72 14.77 -1.19
C TYR A 102 -9.69 15.88 -1.12
N ARG A 103 -9.57 16.48 0.05
CA ARG A 103 -8.53 17.47 0.32
C ARG A 103 -7.14 16.88 0.11
N ARG A 104 -6.30 17.60 -0.64
CA ARG A 104 -4.92 17.20 -0.94
C ARG A 104 -4.03 17.13 0.30
N LYS A 105 -4.40 17.83 1.39
CA LYS A 105 -3.77 17.70 2.72
C LYS A 105 -4.81 17.17 3.71
N CYS A 106 -4.41 16.18 4.51
CA CYS A 106 -5.21 15.65 5.60
C CYS A 106 -5.51 16.81 6.55
N PRO A 107 -6.79 17.06 6.91
CA PRO A 107 -7.17 18.22 7.71
C PRO A 107 -6.68 18.13 9.16
N PHE A 108 -6.22 16.95 9.59
CA PHE A 108 -5.70 16.70 10.92
C PHE A 108 -4.37 15.92 10.86
N PRO A 109 -3.50 16.08 11.87
CA PRO A 109 -2.31 15.26 11.98
C PRO A 109 -2.70 13.83 12.34
N ILE A 110 -2.25 12.85 11.56
CA ILE A 110 -2.58 11.44 11.77
C ILE A 110 -1.94 10.91 13.06
N ARG A 111 -0.77 11.43 13.42
CA ARG A 111 -0.13 11.18 14.73
C ARG A 111 -0.40 12.41 15.59
N PRO A 112 -0.99 12.29 16.80
CA PRO A 112 -1.01 11.12 17.68
C PRO A 112 -2.38 10.41 17.81
N ILE A 113 -3.16 10.31 16.74
CA ILE A 113 -4.52 9.74 16.81
C ILE A 113 -4.48 8.30 17.33
N ARG A 114 -5.40 7.98 18.25
CA ARG A 114 -5.60 6.66 18.85
C ARG A 114 -6.80 5.95 18.30
N GLU A 115 -7.86 6.69 18.00
CA GLU A 115 -9.01 6.12 17.34
C GLU A 115 -9.54 7.04 16.26
N LEU A 116 -9.95 6.44 15.16
CA LEU A 116 -10.59 7.07 14.03
C LEU A 116 -11.93 6.38 13.80
N LYS A 117 -12.97 7.18 13.55
CA LYS A 117 -14.33 6.71 13.38
C LYS A 117 -14.99 7.44 12.21
N ILE A 118 -15.62 6.67 11.33
CA ILE A 118 -16.40 7.15 10.19
C ILE A 118 -17.79 6.58 10.32
N LEU A 119 -18.79 7.44 10.18
CA LEU A 119 -20.19 7.18 10.48
C LEU A 119 -21.05 7.57 9.29
N LYS A 120 -21.92 6.68 8.81
CA LYS A 120 -22.82 6.92 7.67
C LYS A 120 -23.67 8.18 7.84
N GLU A 121 -24.04 8.52 9.07
CA GLU A 121 -24.87 9.68 9.43
C GLU A 121 -24.20 11.02 9.11
N HIS A 122 -22.86 11.06 9.09
CA HIS A 122 -22.08 12.28 8.93
C HIS A 122 -21.15 12.22 7.71
N PRO A 123 -21.69 12.32 6.48
CA PRO A 123 -20.97 12.05 5.23
C PRO A 123 -19.88 13.05 4.86
N GLY A 124 -19.74 14.16 5.59
CA GLY A 124 -18.67 15.13 5.35
C GLY A 124 -17.52 15.05 6.36
N LEU A 125 -17.66 14.24 7.42
CA LEU A 125 -16.82 14.32 8.61
C LEU A 125 -16.12 12.99 8.90
N ILE A 126 -14.88 13.10 9.35
CA ILE A 126 -14.19 12.00 10.04
C ILE A 126 -14.04 12.40 11.51
N PHE A 127 -14.39 11.47 12.39
CA PHE A 127 -14.20 11.61 13.82
C PHE A 127 -12.88 10.98 14.25
N TYR A 128 -12.16 11.62 15.14
CA TYR A 128 -10.91 11.08 15.67
C TYR A 128 -10.69 11.53 17.12
N ARG A 129 -9.86 10.79 17.84
CA ARG A 129 -9.41 11.17 19.19
C ARG A 129 -7.99 10.71 19.47
N ASN A 130 -7.30 11.51 20.27
CA ASN A 130 -5.89 11.28 20.63
C ASN A 130 -5.72 10.40 21.88
N THR A 131 -6.80 10.11 22.60
CA THR A 131 -6.80 9.26 23.80
C THR A 131 -8.03 8.35 23.82
N PHE A 132 -7.91 7.17 24.44
CA PHE A 132 -9.01 6.18 24.53
C PHE A 132 -10.19 6.63 25.40
N LYS A 133 -10.00 7.67 26.21
CA LYS A 133 -11.03 8.28 27.07
C LYS A 133 -11.32 9.73 26.68
N GLY A 134 -10.74 10.21 25.58
CA GLY A 134 -10.89 11.59 25.13
C GLY A 134 -12.19 11.85 24.38
N VAL A 135 -12.52 13.14 24.30
CA VAL A 135 -13.61 13.67 23.48
C VAL A 135 -13.32 13.44 22.00
N TRP A 136 -14.35 13.08 21.24
CA TRP A 136 -14.25 12.97 19.79
C TRP A 136 -14.14 14.34 19.14
N GLN A 137 -13.11 14.52 18.32
CA GLN A 137 -12.96 15.65 17.43
C GLN A 137 -13.47 15.25 16.05
N SER A 138 -13.95 16.22 15.27
CA SER A 138 -14.41 16.00 13.90
C SER A 138 -13.71 16.93 12.95
N SER A 139 -13.36 16.45 11.75
CA SER A 139 -12.80 17.27 10.69
C SER A 139 -13.46 17.00 9.35
N PRO A 140 -13.68 18.05 8.52
CA PRO A 140 -14.23 17.91 7.19
C PRO A 140 -13.20 17.39 6.20
N VAL A 141 -13.57 16.34 5.46
CA VAL A 141 -12.65 15.61 4.55
C VAL A 141 -12.95 15.82 3.08
N ILE A 142 -14.19 16.16 2.76
CA ILE A 142 -14.64 16.50 1.40
C ILE A 142 -14.56 18.02 1.21
N ASP A 143 -14.12 18.45 0.03
CA ASP A 143 -14.32 19.82 -0.42
C ASP A 143 -15.70 19.98 -1.06
N LYS A 144 -16.39 21.10 -0.80
CA LYS A 144 -17.79 21.39 -1.20
C LYS A 144 -18.11 21.16 -2.70
N LYS A 145 -17.11 20.96 -3.55
CA LYS A 145 -17.21 20.79 -5.00
C LYS A 145 -17.38 19.34 -5.46
N PHE A 146 -17.16 18.34 -4.61
CA PHE A 146 -17.27 16.94 -5.04
C PHE A 146 -18.72 16.44 -5.01
N LYS A 147 -19.29 16.17 -6.19
CA LYS A 147 -20.54 15.40 -6.35
C LYS A 147 -20.16 14.03 -6.92
N PRO A 148 -20.39 12.91 -6.20
CA PRO A 148 -20.10 11.59 -6.73
C PRO A 148 -21.01 11.33 -7.92
N ASN A 149 -20.42 11.24 -9.12
CA ASN A 149 -21.15 10.88 -10.32
C ASN A 149 -21.24 9.36 -10.37
N ARG A 150 -22.37 8.78 -9.95
CA ARG A 150 -22.56 7.31 -9.99
C ARG A 150 -22.72 6.87 -11.44
N LYS A 151 -21.61 6.50 -12.07
CA LYS A 151 -21.60 5.81 -13.36
C LYS A 151 -21.66 4.28 -13.23
N CYS A 152 -21.33 3.73 -12.06
CA CYS A 152 -21.31 2.29 -11.82
C CYS A 152 -22.70 1.75 -11.46
N LYS A 153 -22.99 0.53 -11.89
CA LYS A 153 -24.23 -0.19 -11.56
C LYS A 153 -24.24 -0.61 -10.09
N ASP A 154 -25.40 -0.98 -9.57
CA ASP A 154 -25.51 -1.52 -8.20
C ASP A 154 -24.62 -2.75 -8.03
N GLY A 155 -23.71 -2.71 -7.05
CA GLY A 155 -22.72 -3.76 -6.78
C GLY A 155 -21.34 -3.54 -7.42
N GLU A 156 -21.22 -2.62 -8.37
CA GLU A 156 -19.95 -2.26 -9.00
C GLU A 156 -19.31 -1.04 -8.32
N PHE A 157 -17.98 -0.96 -8.35
CA PHE A 157 -17.21 0.14 -7.76
C PHE A 157 -16.20 0.71 -8.75
N GLU A 158 -15.94 2.01 -8.63
CA GLU A 158 -14.99 2.69 -9.50
C GLU A 158 -13.57 2.34 -9.05
N LEU A 159 -12.88 1.53 -9.86
CA LEU A 159 -11.47 1.26 -9.66
C LEU A 159 -10.63 2.41 -10.21
N PRO A 160 -9.54 2.83 -9.52
CA PRO A 160 -8.59 3.75 -10.10
C PRO A 160 -7.92 3.19 -11.34
N ASP A 161 -7.36 4.11 -12.13
CA ASP A 161 -6.45 3.78 -13.22
C ASP A 161 -5.23 3.01 -12.70
N TYR A 162 -4.59 2.23 -13.58
CA TYR A 162 -3.35 1.55 -13.27
C TYR A 162 -2.26 2.55 -12.87
N LEU A 163 -1.47 2.22 -11.85
CA LEU A 163 -0.33 3.04 -11.44
C LEU A 163 0.73 3.10 -12.53
N TYR A 164 0.88 1.99 -13.26
CA TYR A 164 1.82 1.84 -14.34
C TYR A 164 1.15 1.10 -15.50
N ASN A 165 1.25 1.67 -16.71
CA ASN A 165 0.66 1.07 -17.90
C ASN A 165 1.58 0.04 -18.57
N LYS A 166 2.88 0.08 -18.27
CA LYS A 166 3.93 -0.77 -18.83
C LYS A 166 5.02 -1.01 -17.79
N VAL A 167 5.82 -2.05 -17.98
CA VAL A 167 7.01 -2.32 -17.17
C VAL A 167 7.89 -1.06 -17.15
N LEU A 168 8.27 -0.64 -15.95
CA LEU A 168 9.09 0.55 -15.78
C LEU A 168 10.49 0.28 -16.35
N PRO A 169 10.94 1.04 -17.36
CA PRO A 169 12.25 0.84 -17.92
C PRO A 169 13.32 1.26 -16.92
N ILE A 170 14.44 0.55 -16.91
CA ILE A 170 15.61 0.98 -16.14
C ILE A 170 16.42 2.01 -16.92
N SER A 171 17.15 2.89 -16.23
CA SER A 171 18.06 3.83 -16.88
C SER A 171 19.22 3.08 -17.53
N GLN A 172 19.70 3.59 -18.67
CA GLN A 172 20.85 3.03 -19.38
C GLN A 172 22.09 2.78 -18.49
N PRO A 173 22.59 3.74 -17.69
CA PRO A 173 23.78 3.49 -16.85
C PRO A 173 23.55 2.40 -15.79
N LYS A 174 22.30 2.24 -15.33
CA LYS A 174 21.96 1.15 -14.40
C LYS A 174 21.93 -0.19 -15.13
N TRP A 175 21.46 -0.22 -16.38
CA TRP A 175 21.49 -1.43 -17.19
C TRP A 175 22.92 -1.87 -17.50
N GLU A 176 23.81 -0.96 -17.87
CA GLU A 176 25.24 -1.25 -18.11
C GLU A 176 25.89 -1.85 -16.87
N ASN A 177 25.71 -1.24 -15.71
CA ASN A 177 26.18 -1.79 -14.43
C ASN A 177 25.61 -3.19 -14.14
N LEU A 178 24.35 -3.47 -14.49
CA LEU A 178 23.77 -4.80 -14.31
C LEU A 178 24.38 -5.82 -15.27
N GLN A 179 24.68 -5.44 -16.51
CA GLN A 179 25.37 -6.33 -17.44
C GLN A 179 26.80 -6.64 -17.00
N ASP A 180 27.48 -5.71 -16.35
CA ASP A 180 28.81 -5.95 -15.78
C ASP A 180 28.77 -6.84 -14.54
N LEU A 181 27.74 -6.70 -13.71
CA LEU A 181 27.59 -7.47 -12.47
C LEU A 181 27.05 -8.89 -12.70
N LYS A 182 26.32 -9.14 -13.79
CA LYS A 182 25.73 -10.47 -14.07
C LYS A 182 26.77 -11.59 -14.15
N LYS A 183 28.03 -11.27 -14.45
CA LYS A 183 29.15 -12.23 -14.49
C LYS A 183 29.41 -12.95 -13.16
N PHE A 184 28.95 -12.36 -12.05
CA PHE A 184 29.07 -12.95 -10.72
C PHE A 184 27.85 -13.79 -10.31
N CYS A 185 26.80 -13.81 -11.14
CA CYS A 185 25.55 -14.52 -10.88
C CYS A 185 25.55 -15.91 -11.54
N GLY A 186 24.63 -16.77 -11.10
CA GLY A 186 24.41 -18.09 -11.71
C GLY A 186 23.91 -18.00 -13.16
N PRO A 187 24.00 -19.09 -13.95
CA PRO A 187 23.64 -19.09 -15.37
C PRO A 187 22.15 -18.80 -15.62
N GLU A 188 21.26 -19.17 -14.70
CA GLU A 188 19.82 -18.86 -14.81
C GLU A 188 19.53 -17.39 -14.55
N THR A 189 20.17 -16.81 -13.53
CA THR A 189 20.09 -15.40 -13.19
C THR A 189 20.62 -14.51 -14.31
N GLN A 190 21.66 -14.95 -15.03
CA GLN A 190 22.19 -14.21 -16.18
C GLN A 190 21.14 -14.03 -17.27
N LYS A 191 20.37 -15.07 -17.59
CA LYS A 191 19.25 -15.00 -18.56
C LYS A 191 18.19 -14.00 -18.13
N TYR A 192 17.91 -13.90 -16.83
CA TYR A 192 16.96 -12.93 -16.31
C TYR A 192 17.42 -11.49 -16.57
N PHE A 193 18.68 -11.16 -16.28
CA PHE A 193 19.23 -9.81 -16.47
C PHE A 193 19.40 -9.41 -17.95
N GLU A 194 19.54 -10.38 -18.85
CA GLU A 194 19.60 -10.13 -20.30
C GLU A 194 18.26 -9.68 -20.88
N ASN A 195 17.15 -10.19 -20.33
CA ASN A 195 15.80 -9.87 -20.80
C ASN A 195 15.24 -8.54 -20.23
N ILE A 196 16.00 -7.83 -19.40
CA ILE A 196 15.54 -6.56 -18.81
C ILE A 196 15.56 -5.43 -19.84
N GLN A 197 14.39 -4.80 -20.02
CA GLN A 197 14.23 -3.62 -20.88
C GLN A 197 14.80 -2.36 -20.22
N TYR A 198 15.50 -1.53 -21.00
CA TYR A 198 16.02 -0.23 -20.57
C TYR A 198 15.47 0.89 -21.45
N SER A 199 15.42 2.10 -20.88
CA SER A 199 15.08 3.31 -21.63
C SER A 199 16.35 3.81 -22.31
N LYS A 200 16.36 3.84 -23.65
CA LYS A 200 17.23 4.75 -24.39
C LYS A 200 16.59 6.11 -24.29
N ASN A 201 17.10 6.96 -23.40
CA ASN A 201 16.73 8.37 -23.43
C ASN A 201 17.20 9.01 -24.74
#